data_AF-A0A2E4XZT5-F1
#
_entry.id   AF-A0A2E4XZT5-F1
#
_cell.length_a   1.000
_cell.length_b   1.000
_cell.length_c   1.000
_cell.angle_alpha   90.00
_cell.angle_beta   90.00
_cell.angle_gamma   90.00
#
_symmetry.space_group_name_H-M   'P 1'
#
loop_
_entity.id
_entity.type
_entity.pdbx_description
1 polymer ?
#
loop_
_entity_poly.entity_id
_entity_poly.type
_entity_poly.pdbx_seq_one_letter_code
_entity_poly.pdbx_strand_id
1 'polypeptide(L)' 'MSRRRGAVLFEFIRIGAYVKVIAVDERTGTEVSMVGDPSRSSDYLKRVALQKLERVMARNAEKPKDLY' A
#
# COMPACT_ATOMS: atom_id res chain seq x y z
N MET A 1 -9.42 -18.13 15.21
CA MET A 1 -9.66 -17.49 13.89
C MET A 1 -8.32 -17.17 13.24
N SER A 2 -7.88 -17.98 12.28
CA SER A 2 -6.69 -17.63 11.48
C SER A 2 -7.07 -16.47 10.56
N ARG A 3 -6.69 -15.24 10.93
CA ARG A 3 -6.87 -14.06 10.09
C ARG A 3 -5.91 -14.24 8.92
N ARG A 4 -6.38 -14.82 7.81
CA ARG A 4 -5.64 -14.81 6.54
C ARG A 4 -5.24 -13.35 6.31
N ARG A 5 -3.94 -13.05 6.35
CA ARG A 5 -3.44 -11.77 5.84
C ARG A 5 -3.90 -11.74 4.39
N GLY A 6 -4.73 -10.75 4.03
CA GLY A 6 -5.15 -10.57 2.62
C GLY A 6 -3.90 -10.41 1.77
N ALA A 7 -3.92 -10.86 0.51
CA ALA A 7 -2.81 -10.54 -0.36
C ALA A 7 -2.82 -9.04 -0.62
N VAL A 8 -1.63 -8.47 -0.82
CA VAL A 8 -1.47 -7.08 -1.20
C VAL A 8 -1.10 -7.05 -2.67
N LEU A 9 -1.92 -6.37 -3.47
CA LEU A 9 -1.67 -6.16 -4.88
C LEU A 9 -0.77 -4.94 -5.05
N PHE A 10 0.20 -5.04 -5.96
CA PHE A 10 1.13 -3.95 -6.26
C PHE A 10 1.09 -3.60 -7.74
N GLU A 11 0.96 -2.32 -8.05
CA GLU A 11 1.09 -1.78 -9.41
C GLU A 11 2.27 -0.81 -9.46
N PHE A 12 3.07 -0.90 -10.53
CA PHE A 12 4.23 -0.05 -10.78
C PHE A 12 4.01 0.76 -12.05
N ILE A 13 4.04 2.08 -11.93
CA ILE A 13 3.85 3.01 -13.04
C ILE A 13 5.12 3.85 -13.19
N ARG A 14 5.85 3.66 -14.29
CA ARG A 14 7.06 4.44 -14.58
C ARG A 14 6.67 5.83 -15.10
N ILE A 15 7.16 6.88 -14.46
CA ILE A 15 6.92 8.28 -14.81
C ILE A 15 8.27 9.00 -14.89
N GLY A 16 8.89 8.93 -16.07
CA GLY A 16 10.22 9.50 -16.32
C GLY A 16 11.27 8.99 -15.32
N ALA A 17 11.83 9.92 -14.54
CA ALA A 17 12.85 9.66 -13.53
C ALA A 17 12.32 9.00 -12.24
N TYR A 18 11.02 8.76 -12.14
CA TYR A 18 10.38 8.22 -10.95
C TYR A 18 9.54 6.98 -11.26
N VAL A 19 9.24 6.18 -10.24
CA VAL A 19 8.22 5.13 -10.31
C VAL A 19 7.16 5.37 -9.23
N LYS A 20 5.90 5.43 -9.64
CA LYS A 20 4.76 5.39 -8.72
C LYS A 20 4.45 3.93 -8.42
N VAL A 21 4.29 3.62 -7.14
CA VAL A 21 3.89 2.29 -6.68
C VAL A 21 2.57 2.43 -5.97
N ILE A 22 1.59 1.64 -6.39
CA ILE A 22 0.27 1.54 -5.76
C ILE A 22 0.24 0.21 -5.01
N ALA A 23 -0.24 0.23 -3.77
CA ALA A 23 -0.45 -0.96 -2.96
C ALA A 23 -1.90 -1.01 -2.45
N VAL A 24 -2.58 -2.14 -2.68
CA VAL A 24 -3.99 -2.33 -2.34
C VAL A 24 -4.14 -3.57 -1.47
N ASP A 25 -4.74 -3.42 -0.28
CA ASP A 25 -5.17 -4.57 0.54
C ASP A 25 -6.48 -5.12 0.01
N GLU A 26 -6.48 -6.37 -0.47
CA GLU A 26 -7.65 -7.01 -1.10
C GLU A 26 -8.88 -7.09 -0.18
N ARG A 27 -8.66 -7.17 1.14
CA ARG A 27 -9.74 -7.42 2.10
C ARG A 27 -10.48 -6.14 2.47
N THR A 28 -9.76 -5.04 2.62
CA THR A 28 -10.32 -3.75 3.04
C THR A 28 -10.56 -2.80 1.88
N GLY A 29 -9.96 -3.06 0.73
CA GLY A 29 -9.91 -2.11 -0.39
C GLY A 29 -9.07 -0.87 -0.08
N THR A 30 -8.31 -0.87 1.01
CA THR A 30 -7.44 0.27 1.35
C THR A 30 -6.35 0.37 0.30
N GLU A 31 -6.28 1.50 -0.38
CA GLU A 31 -5.25 1.81 -1.36
C GLU A 31 -4.31 2.89 -0.83
N VAL A 32 -3.03 2.75 -1.11
CA VAL A 32 -2.04 3.81 -0.97
C VAL A 32 -1.17 3.89 -2.22
N SER A 33 -0.62 5.07 -2.48
CA SER A 33 0.43 5.25 -3.49
C SER A 33 1.67 5.90 -2.90
N MET A 34 2.84 5.57 -3.45
CA MET A 34 4.12 6.22 -3.14
C MET A 34 4.90 6.47 -4.42
N VAL A 35 5.88 7.36 -4.37
CA VAL A 35 6.84 7.59 -5.46
C VAL A 35 8.21 7.18 -4.96
N GLY A 36 8.96 6.43 -5.78
CA GLY A 36 10.30 5.94 -5.46
C GLY A 36 11.29 6.14 -6.59
N ASP A 37 12.56 5.93 -6.25
CA ASP A 37 13.65 5.88 -7.21
C ASP A 37 13.57 4.57 -8.00
N PRO A 38 13.46 4.63 -9.34
CA PRO A 38 13.35 3.46 -10.18
C PRO A 38 14.59 2.56 -10.22
N SER A 39 15.75 3.04 -9.77
CA SER A 39 16.98 2.24 -9.66
C SER A 39 16.92 1.26 -8.49
N ARG A 40 15.99 1.44 -7.55
CA ARG A 40 15.78 0.53 -6.42
C ARG A 40 15.07 -0.74 -6.87
N SER A 41 15.34 -1.83 -6.16
CA SER A 41 14.68 -3.11 -6.45
C SER A 41 13.16 -3.03 -6.21
N SER A 42 12.42 -3.82 -6.98
CA SER A 42 10.97 -3.93 -6.82
C SER A 42 10.59 -4.36 -5.40
N ASP A 43 11.31 -5.30 -4.79
CA ASP A 43 11.06 -5.74 -3.40
C ASP A 43 11.26 -4.63 -2.37
N TYR A 44 12.28 -3.79 -2.55
CA TYR A 44 12.46 -2.61 -1.70
C TYR A 44 11.26 -1.68 -1.81
N LEU A 45 10.83 -1.37 -3.03
CA LEU A 45 9.70 -0.48 -3.29
C LEU A 45 8.37 -1.06 -2.76
N LYS A 46 8.14 -2.38 -2.93
CA LYS A 46 7.00 -3.08 -2.34
C LYS A 46 6.98 -2.96 -0.83
N ARG A 47 8.13 -3.15 -0.16
CA ARG A 47 8.24 -3.06 1.30
C ARG A 47 7.89 -1.65 1.80
N VAL A 48 8.37 -0.60 1.14
CA VAL A 48 8.04 0.79 1.51
C VAL A 48 6.55 1.06 1.30
N ALA A 49 5.98 0.61 0.19
CA ALA A 49 4.55 0.77 -0.09
C ALA A 49 3.68 -0.01 0.93
N LEU A 50 4.10 -1.23 1.31
CA LEU A 50 3.44 -2.04 2.33
C LEU A 50 3.44 -1.36 3.69
N GLN A 51 4.57 -0.82 4.15
CA GLN A 51 4.65 -0.09 5.42
C GLN A 51 3.70 1.12 5.45
N LYS A 52 3.59 1.84 4.32
CA LYS A 52 2.62 2.94 4.19
C LYS A 52 1.18 2.41 4.28
N LEU A 53 0.87 1.31 3.61
CA LEU A 53 -0.45 0.69 3.61
C LEU A 53 -0.85 0.26 5.04
N GLU A 54 0.04 -0.44 5.75
CA GLU A 54 -0.15 -0.85 7.14
C GLU A 54 -0.44 0.34 8.06
N ARG A 55 0.32 1.44 7.93
CA ARG A 55 0.09 2.67 8.70
C ARG A 55 -1.28 3.29 8.41
N VAL A 56 -1.71 3.31 7.15
CA VAL A 56 -3.02 3.84 6.76
C VAL A 56 -4.15 2.95 7.28
N MET A 57 -4.03 1.63 7.14
CA MET A 57 -5.01 0.68 7.67
C MET A 57 -5.16 0.78 9.19
N ALA A 58 -4.04 0.91 9.92
CA ALA A 58 -4.06 1.13 11.36
C ALA A 58 -4.83 2.41 11.72
N ARG A 59 -4.50 3.54 11.08
CA ARG A 59 -5.22 4.81 11.27
C ARG A 59 -6.70 4.73 10.91
N ASN A 60 -7.07 3.97 9.88
CA ASN A 60 -8.47 3.82 9.48
C ASN A 60 -9.24 2.91 10.44
N ALA A 61 -8.59 1.93 11.07
CA ALA A 61 -9.20 1.10 12.11
C ALA A 61 -9.50 1.91 13.40
N GLU A 62 -8.75 2.97 13.66
CA GLU A 62 -8.98 3.89 14.78
C GLU A 62 -10.14 4.89 14.53
N LYS A 63 -10.51 5.12 13.26
CA LYS A 63 -11.63 6.03 12.92
C LYS A 63 -12.94 5.23 12.87
N PRO A 64 -13.95 5.56 13.70
CA PRO A 64 -15.27 4.94 13.60
C PRO A 64 -15.83 5.15 12.20
N LYS A 65 -16.47 4.11 11.65
CA LYS A 65 -17.02 4.11 10.29
C LYS A 65 -18.35 4.89 10.17
N ASP A 66 -18.74 5.57 11.25
CA ASP A 66 -20.08 6.12 11.47
C ASP A 66 -20.09 7.67 11.43
N LEU A 67 -19.08 8.30 10.84
CA LEU A 67 -18.91 9.76 10.81
C LEU A 67 -19.37 10.46 9.52
N TYR A 68 -20.21 9.83 8.70
CA TYR A 68 -20.96 10.48 7.61
C TYR A 68 -22.29 9.78 7.36
#